data_AF-A0A138AW73-F1
#
_entry.id   AF-A0A138AW73-F1
#
_cell.length_a   1.000
_cell.length_b   1.000
_cell.length_c   1.000
_cell.angle_alpha   90.00
_cell.angle_beta   90.00
_cell.angle_gamma   90.00
#
_symmetry.space_group_name_H-M   'P 1'
#
loop_
_entity.id
_entity.type
_entity.pdbx_description
1 polymer ?
#
loop_
_entity_poly.entity_id
_entity_poly.type
_entity_poly.pdbx_seq_one_letter_code
_entity_poly.pdbx_strand_id
1 'polypeptide(L)'
;MTSNSARKRAARDFSRRHGVNYRVALQAVGTHDPDRFHAFATRVLIEAVEGCGIRHWADVEHWDGSSRMTITDLGGESFEVTVSTIRPALTAFLEADPGADLMDLDGYLADEFIQQGLFGLVIYRSEVTHRPRTAHRAR
;
A
#
# COMPACT_ATOMS: atom_id res chain seq x y z
N MET A 1 5.13 19.71 -21.62
CA MET A 1 5.22 18.34 -22.17
C MET A 1 4.18 17.50 -21.44
N THR A 2 3.17 16.95 -22.11
CA THR A 2 2.04 16.27 -21.45
C THR A 2 2.45 14.84 -21.04
N SER A 3 2.08 14.37 -19.84
CA SER A 3 2.45 13.03 -19.32
C SER A 3 2.09 11.90 -20.29
N ASN A 4 1.04 12.11 -21.08
CA ASN A 4 0.57 11.22 -22.14
C ASN A 4 1.63 10.97 -23.24
N SER A 5 2.48 11.96 -23.55
CA SER A 5 3.57 11.81 -24.52
C SER A 5 4.75 11.01 -23.96
N ALA A 6 5.05 11.15 -22.66
CA ALA A 6 6.09 10.39 -21.97
C ALA A 6 5.69 8.91 -21.82
N ARG A 7 4.45 8.63 -21.42
CA ARG A 7 3.91 7.27 -21.29
C ARG A 7 3.94 6.50 -22.60
N LYS A 8 3.51 7.12 -23.71
CA LYS A 8 3.59 6.49 -25.05
C LYS A 8 5.03 6.21 -25.48
N ARG A 9 5.98 7.08 -25.12
CA ARG A 9 7.41 6.87 -25.41
C ARG A 9 7.95 5.68 -24.63
N ALA A 10 7.72 5.64 -23.32
CA ALA A 10 8.12 4.54 -22.45
C ALA A 10 7.50 3.20 -22.91
N ALA A 11 6.22 3.17 -23.31
CA ALA A 11 5.58 1.96 -23.82
C ALA A 11 6.20 1.47 -25.15
N ARG A 12 6.60 2.39 -26.03
CA ARG A 12 7.33 2.02 -27.27
C ARG A 12 8.71 1.47 -27.01
N ASP A 13 9.41 1.97 -25.99
CA ASP A 13 10.74 1.48 -25.62
C ASP A 13 10.66 0.13 -24.91
N PHE A 14 9.65 -0.08 -24.06
CA PHE A 14 9.38 -1.36 -23.41
C PHE A 14 9.01 -2.44 -24.43
N SER A 15 8.11 -2.13 -25.37
CA SER A 15 7.74 -3.02 -26.47
C SER A 15 8.96 -3.46 -27.29
N ARG A 16 9.85 -2.53 -27.64
CA ARG A 16 11.09 -2.84 -28.39
C ARG A 16 12.08 -3.68 -27.60
N ARG A 17 12.26 -3.40 -26.30
CA ARG A 17 13.20 -4.13 -25.44
C ARG A 17 12.77 -5.55 -25.12
N HIS A 18 11.47 -5.78 -24.95
CA HIS A 18 10.93 -7.05 -24.49
C HIS A 18 10.20 -7.86 -25.58
N GLY A 19 10.13 -7.34 -26.82
CA GLY A 19 9.47 -8.02 -27.95
C GLY A 19 7.96 -8.18 -27.78
N VAL A 20 7.33 -7.41 -26.88
CA VAL A 20 5.90 -7.50 -26.58
C VAL A 20 5.08 -6.51 -27.39
N ASN A 21 3.80 -6.81 -27.61
CA ASN A 21 2.87 -5.91 -28.29
C ASN A 21 2.77 -4.55 -27.57
N TYR A 22 2.66 -3.46 -28.33
CA TYR A 22 2.50 -2.10 -27.81
C TYR A 22 1.35 -1.96 -26.79
N ARG A 23 0.24 -2.69 -26.93
CA ARG A 23 -0.87 -2.72 -25.95
C ARG A 23 -0.43 -3.29 -24.60
N VAL A 24 0.32 -4.40 -24.62
CA VAL A 24 0.91 -5.03 -23.43
C VAL A 24 1.94 -4.09 -22.80
N ALA A 25 2.77 -3.45 -23.61
CA ALA A 25 3.73 -2.45 -23.12
C ALA A 25 3.06 -1.19 -22.53
N LEU A 26 1.91 -0.76 -23.06
CA LEU A 26 1.14 0.36 -22.52
C LEU A 26 0.52 0.06 -21.15
N GLN A 27 0.13 -1.19 -20.92
CA GLN A 27 -0.31 -1.68 -19.61
C GLN A 27 0.87 -1.76 -18.64
N ALA A 28 1.98 -2.40 -19.04
CA ALA A 28 3.19 -2.53 -18.22
C ALA A 28 3.84 -1.19 -17.86
N VAL A 29 3.77 -0.18 -18.73
CA VAL A 29 4.24 1.17 -18.41
C VAL A 29 3.24 1.95 -17.58
N GLY A 30 1.94 1.62 -17.68
CA GLY A 30 0.91 2.19 -16.81
C GLY A 30 0.96 1.65 -15.37
N THR A 31 1.50 0.44 -15.16
CA THR A 31 1.78 -0.12 -13.83
C THR A 31 3.05 0.49 -13.21
N HIS A 32 4.04 0.88 -14.03
CA HIS A 32 5.25 1.58 -13.59
C HIS A 32 5.18 3.12 -13.70
N ASP A 33 3.99 3.71 -13.77
CA ASP A 33 3.84 5.16 -13.71
C ASP A 33 4.26 5.64 -12.31
N PRO A 34 5.38 6.38 -12.16
CA PRO A 34 5.88 6.79 -10.85
C PRO A 34 4.85 7.61 -10.07
N ASP A 35 4.01 8.36 -10.79
CA ASP A 35 2.94 9.17 -10.21
C ASP A 35 1.83 8.28 -9.64
N ARG A 36 1.47 7.20 -10.34
CA ARG A 36 0.47 6.22 -9.86
C ARG A 36 0.99 5.48 -8.63
N PHE A 37 2.21 4.96 -8.69
CA PHE A 37 2.80 4.25 -7.55
C PHE A 37 2.86 5.16 -6.32
N HIS A 38 3.29 6.41 -6.48
CA HIS A 38 3.32 7.36 -5.36
C HIS A 38 1.93 7.63 -4.78
N ALA A 39 0.91 7.81 -5.63
CA ALA A 39 -0.46 8.01 -5.15
C ALA A 39 -0.95 6.81 -4.31
N PHE A 40 -0.71 5.58 -4.78
CA PHE A 40 -1.05 4.38 -4.02
C PHE A 40 -0.26 4.27 -2.73
N ALA A 41 1.06 4.52 -2.77
CA ALA A 41 1.91 4.44 -1.60
C ALA A 41 1.49 5.44 -0.51
N THR A 42 1.21 6.69 -0.88
CA THR A 42 0.70 7.70 0.06
C THR A 42 -0.66 7.28 0.61
N ARG A 43 -1.56 6.76 -0.22
CA ARG A 43 -2.87 6.27 0.22
C ARG A 43 -2.76 5.12 1.22
N VAL A 44 -1.87 4.15 0.98
CA VAL A 44 -1.58 3.05 1.91
C VAL A 44 -1.14 3.59 3.27
N LEU A 45 -0.20 4.54 3.31
CA LEU A 45 0.29 5.09 4.58
C LEU A 45 -0.79 5.89 5.32
N ILE A 46 -1.62 6.66 4.60
CA ILE A 46 -2.77 7.37 5.19
C ILE A 46 -3.76 6.37 5.80
N GLU A 47 -4.13 5.30 5.09
CA GLU A 47 -5.07 4.31 5.60
C GLU A 47 -4.51 3.48 6.77
N ALA A 48 -3.19 3.25 6.79
CA ALA A 48 -2.53 2.63 7.94
C ALA A 48 -2.72 3.48 9.21
N VAL A 49 -2.50 4.80 9.12
CA VAL A 49 -2.53 5.72 10.27
C VAL A 49 -3.95 6.23 10.55
N GLU A 50 -4.54 6.96 9.61
CA GLU A 50 -5.83 7.66 9.76
C GLU A 50 -7.02 6.71 9.59
N GLY A 51 -6.89 5.74 8.67
CA GLY A 51 -7.83 4.62 8.51
C GLY A 51 -7.75 3.57 9.64
N CYS A 52 -6.86 3.78 10.61
CA CYS A 52 -6.62 2.89 11.75
C CYS A 52 -6.14 1.47 11.35
N GLY A 53 -5.58 1.28 10.15
CA GLY A 53 -5.17 -0.03 9.65
C GLY A 53 -4.21 -0.79 10.57
N ILE A 54 -3.22 -0.10 11.17
CA ILE A 54 -2.21 -0.76 12.03
C ILE A 54 -2.47 -0.62 13.54
N ARG A 55 -3.54 0.10 13.91
CA ARG A 55 -3.78 0.53 15.30
C ARG A 55 -4.02 -0.63 16.27
N HIS A 56 -4.36 -1.81 15.78
CA HIS A 56 -4.55 -2.99 16.62
C HIS A 56 -3.23 -3.64 17.08
N TRP A 57 -2.09 -3.30 16.49
CA TRP A 57 -0.80 -3.91 16.82
C TRP A 57 0.40 -2.96 16.87
N ALA A 58 0.22 -1.70 16.49
CA ALA A 58 1.26 -0.71 16.57
C ALA A 58 0.73 0.65 17.03
N ASP A 59 1.54 1.33 17.83
CA ASP A 59 1.37 2.73 18.15
C ASP A 59 2.17 3.59 17.16
N VAL A 60 1.55 4.67 16.67
CA VAL A 60 2.22 5.63 15.76
C VAL A 60 2.85 6.74 16.59
N GLU A 61 4.18 6.78 16.61
CA GLU A 61 4.95 7.79 17.36
C GLU A 61 5.11 9.09 16.56
N HIS A 62 5.31 8.95 15.25
CA HIS A 62 5.48 10.08 14.35
C HIS A 62 4.84 9.79 12.98
N TRP A 63 4.19 10.78 12.39
CA TRP A 63 3.64 10.73 11.04
C TRP A 63 3.84 12.07 10.36
N ASP A 64 4.44 12.07 9.16
CA ASP A 64 4.69 13.29 8.36
C ASP A 64 3.49 13.73 7.51
N GLY A 65 2.40 12.96 7.51
CA GLY A 65 1.20 13.22 6.73
C GLY A 65 1.21 12.64 5.31
N SER A 66 2.29 11.98 4.85
CA SER A 66 2.36 11.54 3.45
C SER A 66 3.26 10.35 3.09
N SER A 67 4.42 10.21 3.70
CA SER A 67 5.51 9.39 3.15
C SER A 67 6.31 8.59 4.16
N ARG A 68 6.26 8.99 5.44
CA ARG A 68 7.06 8.41 6.52
C ARG A 68 6.33 8.43 7.84
N MET A 69 6.31 7.29 8.53
CA MET A 69 5.95 7.18 9.94
C MET A 69 7.00 6.43 10.74
N THR A 70 7.03 6.68 12.05
CA THR A 70 7.68 5.84 13.04
C THR A 70 6.60 5.18 13.88
N ILE A 71 6.70 3.86 14.02
CA ILE A 71 5.74 3.06 14.78
C ILE A 71 6.48 2.21 15.79
N THR A 72 5.81 1.86 16.89
CA THR A 72 6.30 0.88 17.86
C THR A 72 5.27 -0.24 17.98
N ASP A 73 5.71 -1.48 17.83
CA ASP A 73 4.84 -2.65 17.90
C ASP A 73 4.46 -3.04 19.34
N LEU A 74 3.58 -4.02 19.51
CA LEU A 74 3.22 -4.56 20.83
C LEU A 74 4.41 -5.19 21.59
N GLY A 75 5.47 -5.58 20.89
CA GLY A 75 6.72 -6.08 21.48
C GLY A 75 7.62 -4.98 22.04
N GLY A 76 7.33 -3.72 21.71
CA GLY A 76 8.14 -2.55 22.06
C GLY A 76 9.28 -2.27 21.07
N GLU A 77 9.30 -2.94 19.91
CA GLU A 77 10.26 -2.66 18.84
C GLU A 77 9.77 -1.52 17.95
N SER A 78 10.66 -0.56 17.68
CA SER A 78 10.35 0.63 16.88
C SER A 78 10.86 0.49 15.44
N PHE A 79 10.02 0.87 14.49
CA PHE A 79 10.28 0.76 13.05
C PHE A 79 10.06 2.10 12.35
N GLU A 80 10.95 2.43 11.40
CA GLU A 80 10.69 3.48 10.42
C GLU A 80 10.01 2.87 9.20
N VAL A 81 8.77 3.30 8.95
CA VAL A 81 8.01 2.91 7.76
C VAL A 81 8.06 4.03 6.75
N THR A 82 8.50 3.70 5.55
CA THR A 82 8.58 4.61 4.41
C THR A 82 7.93 3.99 3.18
N VAL A 83 7.80 4.77 2.11
CA VAL A 83 7.42 4.24 0.79
C VAL A 83 8.30 3.06 0.35
N SER A 84 9.60 3.04 0.71
CA SER A 84 10.47 1.89 0.41
C SER A 84 10.09 0.62 1.15
N THR A 85 9.57 0.74 2.38
CA THR A 85 9.12 -0.41 3.19
C THR A 85 8.00 -1.18 2.48
N ILE A 86 7.00 -0.46 1.95
CA ILE A 86 5.84 -1.07 1.28
C ILE A 86 6.05 -1.34 -0.22
N ARG A 87 7.13 -0.83 -0.82
CA ARG A 87 7.35 -0.88 -2.27
C ARG A 87 7.25 -2.28 -2.87
N PRO A 88 7.88 -3.33 -2.32
CA PRO A 88 7.80 -4.66 -2.93
C PRO A 88 6.37 -5.20 -2.98
N ALA A 89 5.64 -5.13 -1.85
CA ALA A 89 4.28 -5.63 -1.74
C ALA A 89 3.30 -4.83 -2.61
N LEU A 90 3.41 -3.49 -2.60
CA LEU A 90 2.56 -2.64 -3.42
C LEU A 90 2.82 -2.80 -4.92
N THR A 91 4.09 -3.00 -5.32
CA THR A 91 4.43 -3.27 -6.73
C THR A 91 3.79 -4.58 -7.18
N ALA A 92 3.90 -5.65 -6.39
CA ALA A 92 3.28 -6.92 -6.68
C ALA A 92 1.74 -6.82 -6.80
N PHE A 93 1.10 -6.05 -5.92
CA PHE A 93 -0.34 -5.78 -6.00
C PHE A 93 -0.74 -5.06 -7.29
N LEU A 94 -0.03 -3.99 -7.67
CA LEU A 94 -0.33 -3.23 -8.89
C LEU A 94 -0.02 -4.01 -10.18
N GLU A 95 0.93 -4.95 -10.13
CA GLU A 95 1.21 -5.87 -11.23
C GLU A 95 0.11 -6.94 -11.36
N ALA A 96 -0.40 -7.46 -10.23
CA ALA A 96 -1.48 -8.45 -10.21
C ALA A 96 -2.84 -7.85 -10.60
N ASP A 97 -3.10 -6.60 -10.22
CA ASP A 97 -4.29 -5.85 -10.62
C ASP A 97 -3.95 -4.48 -11.22
N PRO A 98 -3.67 -4.42 -12.53
CA PRO A 98 -3.42 -3.17 -13.23
C PRO A 98 -4.63 -2.21 -13.22
N GLY A 99 -5.83 -2.70 -12.92
CA GLY A 99 -7.08 -1.95 -12.89
C GLY A 99 -7.44 -1.36 -11.53
N ALA A 100 -6.69 -1.69 -10.47
CA ALA A 100 -6.95 -1.25 -9.11
C ALA A 100 -7.21 0.25 -9.00
N ASP A 101 -8.24 0.62 -8.23
CA ASP A 101 -8.57 2.00 -7.87
C ASP A 101 -7.91 2.36 -6.53
N LEU A 102 -7.52 3.63 -6.38
CA LEU A 102 -7.02 4.16 -5.11
C LEU A 102 -8.06 4.05 -3.99
N MET A 103 -9.34 4.12 -4.35
CA MET A 103 -10.45 4.02 -3.41
C MET A 103 -10.67 2.60 -2.87
N ASP A 104 -10.09 1.59 -3.52
CA ASP A 104 -10.14 0.21 -3.05
C ASP A 104 -9.16 -0.04 -1.89
N LEU A 105 -8.21 0.87 -1.66
CA LEU A 105 -7.30 0.82 -0.51
C LEU A 105 -8.03 1.25 0.77
N ASP A 106 -8.16 0.30 1.68
CA ASP A 106 -8.68 0.48 3.04
C ASP A 106 -7.63 0.14 4.11
N GLY A 107 -7.99 0.31 5.38
CA GLY A 107 -7.11 0.00 6.50
C GLY A 107 -6.65 -1.46 6.57
N TYR A 108 -7.43 -2.41 6.05
CA TYR A 108 -7.05 -3.84 6.04
C TYR A 108 -5.93 -4.10 5.02
N LEU A 109 -6.08 -3.62 3.79
CA LEU A 109 -5.00 -3.73 2.80
C LEU A 109 -3.77 -2.94 3.21
N ALA A 110 -3.96 -1.76 3.82
CA ALA A 110 -2.86 -0.97 4.35
C ALA A 110 -2.06 -1.75 5.42
N ASP A 111 -2.76 -2.41 6.35
CA ASP A 111 -2.15 -3.29 7.35
C ASP A 111 -1.30 -4.40 6.70
N GLU A 112 -1.87 -5.11 5.73
CA GLU A 112 -1.16 -6.18 5.02
C GLU A 112 0.12 -5.68 4.34
N PHE A 113 0.07 -4.52 3.67
CA PHE A 113 1.25 -3.95 3.02
C PHE A 113 2.35 -3.58 4.02
N ILE A 114 1.99 -3.02 5.17
CA ILE A 114 2.95 -2.63 6.21
C ILE A 114 3.60 -3.88 6.81
N GLN A 115 2.81 -4.88 7.20
CA GLN A 115 3.32 -6.10 7.80
C GLN A 115 4.18 -6.91 6.82
N GLN A 116 3.74 -7.04 5.56
CA GLN A 116 4.57 -7.67 4.52
C GLN A 116 5.87 -6.90 4.29
N GLY A 117 5.85 -5.57 4.32
CA GLY A 117 7.03 -4.73 4.16
C GLY A 117 8.04 -4.85 5.31
N LEU A 118 7.56 -4.94 6.54
CA LEU A 118 8.41 -5.03 7.74
C LEU A 118 8.89 -6.46 8.02
N PHE A 119 7.99 -7.44 7.91
CA PHE A 119 8.19 -8.79 8.41
C PHE A 119 8.26 -9.85 7.31
N GLY A 120 7.94 -9.49 6.06
CA GLY A 120 7.82 -10.43 4.95
C GLY A 120 6.56 -11.32 5.01
N LEU A 121 5.71 -11.16 6.03
CA LEU A 121 4.46 -11.88 6.21
C LEU A 121 3.50 -11.10 7.13
N VAL A 122 2.23 -11.51 7.17
CA VAL A 122 1.21 -10.95 8.06
C VAL A 122 1.17 -11.77 9.36
N ILE A 123 1.54 -11.14 10.47
CA ILE A 123 1.64 -11.76 11.81
C ILE A 123 0.47 -11.33 12.70
N TYR A 124 0.15 -10.03 12.69
CA TYR A 124 -0.91 -9.43 13.49
C TYR A 124 -2.21 -9.41 12.72
N ARG A 125 -2.96 -10.52 12.77
CA ARG A 125 -4.29 -10.56 12.17
C ARG A 125 -5.29 -9.88 13.09
N SER A 126 -6.07 -8.95 12.53
CA SER A 126 -7.21 -8.37 13.25
C SER A 126 -8.26 -9.45 13.46
N GLU A 127 -8.37 -9.98 14.69
CA GLU A 127 -9.41 -10.94 15.07
C GLU A 127 -10.78 -10.24 15.20
N VAL A 128 -11.38 -9.82 14.08
CA VAL A 128 -12.79 -9.43 14.07
C VAL A 128 -13.65 -10.65 13.73
N THR A 129 -13.75 -11.60 14.67
CA THR A 129 -14.72 -12.71 14.54
C THR A 129 -15.56 -12.98 15.79
N HIS A 130 -15.39 -12.24 16.89
CA HIS A 130 -16.36 -12.30 17.98
C HIS A 130 -16.43 -11.00 18.77
N ARG A 131 -17.48 -10.20 18.52
CA ARG A 131 -17.91 -9.18 19.48
C ARG A 131 -18.62 -9.93 20.61
N PRO A 132 -18.11 -9.95 21.86
CA PRO A 132 -18.92 -10.44 22.98
C PRO A 132 -20.17 -9.56 23.04
N ARG A 133 -21.35 -10.17 23.15
CA ARG A 133 -22.58 -9.42 23.40
C ARG A 133 -22.37 -8.61 24.68
N THR A 134 -22.18 -7.31 24.57
CA THR A 134 -22.18 -6.40 25.71
C THR A 134 -23.57 -6.43 26.33
N ALA A 135 -23.70 -7.12 27.46
CA ALA A 135 -24.90 -7.08 28.27
C ALA A 135 -24.99 -5.68 28.90
N HIS A 136 -25.84 -4.82 28.33
CA HIS A 136 -26.26 -3.61 29.01
C HIS A 136 -27.00 -4.02 30.29
N ARG A 137 -26.39 -3.79 31.46
CA ARG A 137 -27.16 -3.69 32.71
C ARG A 137 -27.96 -2.41 32.63
N ALA A 138 -29.26 -2.55 32.37
CA ALA A 138 -30.22 -1.49 32.64
C ALA A 138 -30.08 -1.10 34.12
N ARG A 139 -29.91 0.20 34.38
CA ARG A 139 -30.12 0.78 35.71
C ARG A 139 -31.59 1.13 35.86
#